data_AF-A0A4Q4QPI5-F1
#
_entry.id   AF-A0A4Q4QPI5-F1
#
_cell.length_a   1.000
_cell.length_b   1.000
_cell.length_c   1.000
_cell.angle_alpha   90.00
_cell.angle_beta   90.00
_cell.angle_gamma   90.00
#
_symmetry.space_group_name_H-M   'P 1'
#
loop_
_entity.id
_entity.type
_entity.pdbx_description
1 polymer ?
#
loop_
_entity_poly.entity_id
_entity_poly.type
_entity_poly.pdbx_seq_one_letter_code
_entity_poly.pdbx_strand_id
1 'polypeptide(L)'
;MRLPVLRPTKPSRASFLNCDEAHATRYQILATDAKYEDLFTLTEKEKRVIQFIPLATLLPIAVSFYYWWMQYHYLSAPDRAPLSTVLMAQRGYVILDMITNVPEYVKKILDASAVAKGTWRPRLRLVGNNVPSVDIAIVCCNEDLSVILDTVRAALNTDWPSDRVRIIVSDDGAQKSVARGVQRLQEQYPNSHLFYTARQRTPANSHKAGNLNHVLEYTARLPGGQAPFIAGLDADMIPARHWLRAQLPHLLGDPKMAFTCPPSCFYNVPMDDPLSQSLFVFHKFEETIKDGAGIAWCTGSGWVMRRTALAEIGGFPSQSLTEDVLCGNLLIGKGRQSYLC
;
A
#
# COMPACT_ATOMS: atom_id res chain seq x y z
N MET A 1 -30.10 8.39 -6.12
CA MET A 1 -29.67 9.78 -6.41
C MET A 1 -28.80 9.72 -7.67
N ARG A 2 -29.21 10.34 -8.78
CA ARG A 2 -28.47 10.28 -10.06
C ARG A 2 -27.17 11.08 -9.94
N LEU A 3 -26.05 10.54 -10.41
CA LEU A 3 -24.78 11.27 -10.53
C LEU A 3 -25.00 12.55 -11.38
N PRO A 4 -24.46 13.70 -10.98
CA PRO A 4 -24.61 14.94 -11.74
C PRO A 4 -23.80 14.87 -13.04
N VAL A 5 -24.44 15.18 -14.17
CA VAL A 5 -23.75 15.42 -15.45
C VAL A 5 -23.03 16.76 -15.36
N LEU A 6 -21.72 16.73 -15.11
CA LEU A 6 -20.89 17.94 -15.05
C LEU A 6 -20.25 18.23 -16.41
N ARG A 7 -20.47 19.46 -16.89
CA ARG A 7 -19.88 19.98 -18.14
C ARG A 7 -18.38 20.19 -17.95
N PRO A 8 -17.55 19.98 -18.99
CA PRO A 8 -16.11 20.16 -18.90
C PRO A 8 -15.76 21.63 -18.62
N THR A 9 -15.06 21.88 -17.52
CA THR A 9 -14.38 23.15 -17.25
C THR A 9 -13.03 23.17 -17.98
N LYS A 10 -12.61 24.34 -18.46
CA LYS A 10 -11.37 24.52 -19.24
C LYS A 10 -10.14 24.09 -18.42
N PRO A 11 -9.13 23.48 -19.06
CA PRO A 11 -7.90 23.07 -18.37
C PRO A 11 -7.12 24.30 -17.89
N SER A 12 -6.79 24.35 -16.59
CA SER A 12 -5.77 25.25 -16.04
C SER A 12 -4.37 24.72 -16.38
N ARG A 13 -3.41 25.61 -16.59
CA ARG A 13 -2.00 25.28 -16.93
C ARG A 13 -1.42 24.24 -15.96
N ALA A 14 -0.98 23.10 -16.48
CA ALA A 14 -0.18 22.12 -15.76
C ALA A 14 1.10 22.77 -15.21
N SER A 15 1.30 22.71 -13.90
CA SER A 15 2.53 23.14 -13.24
C SER A 15 3.47 21.94 -13.12
N PHE A 16 4.66 22.03 -13.74
CA PHE A 16 5.74 21.08 -13.55
C PHE A 16 6.31 21.24 -12.13
N LEU A 17 6.41 20.16 -11.36
CA LEU A 17 7.06 20.14 -10.04
C LEU A 17 8.56 19.82 -10.22
N ASN A 18 9.41 20.60 -9.57
CA ASN A 18 10.85 20.36 -9.51
C ASN A 18 11.14 19.12 -8.63
N CYS A 19 11.28 17.94 -9.24
CA CYS A 19 11.99 16.81 -8.65
C CYS A 19 13.50 16.96 -8.92
N ASP A 20 14.36 16.26 -8.15
CA ASP A 20 15.83 16.28 -8.30
C ASP A 20 16.25 16.24 -9.79
N GLU A 21 17.00 17.26 -10.22
CA GLU A 21 17.23 17.63 -11.63
C GLU A 21 17.83 16.50 -12.50
N ALA A 22 18.47 15.50 -11.89
CA ALA A 22 19.12 14.39 -12.61
C ALA A 22 18.15 13.29 -13.10
N HIS A 23 17.00 13.09 -12.44
CA HIS A 23 15.99 12.10 -12.86
C HIS A 23 14.74 12.73 -13.48
N ALA A 24 14.38 13.94 -13.04
CA ALA A 24 13.26 14.71 -13.58
C ALA A 24 13.46 15.12 -15.04
N THR A 25 14.71 15.27 -15.49
CA THR A 25 15.04 15.61 -16.89
C THR A 25 14.82 14.46 -17.87
N ARG A 26 14.79 13.20 -17.41
CA ARG A 26 14.61 12.03 -18.28
C ARG A 26 13.14 11.67 -18.51
N TYR A 27 12.27 11.87 -17.52
CA TYR A 27 10.89 11.39 -17.53
C TYR A 27 9.89 12.54 -17.49
N GLN A 28 8.86 12.49 -18.33
CA GLN A 28 7.80 13.51 -18.32
C GLN A 28 6.79 13.20 -17.22
N ILE A 29 6.88 13.92 -16.10
CA ILE A 29 5.99 13.77 -14.95
C ILE A 29 5.10 15.00 -14.84
N LEU A 30 3.79 14.79 -14.74
CA LEU A 30 2.80 15.85 -14.54
C LEU A 30 2.09 15.68 -13.20
N ALA A 31 1.72 16.78 -12.55
CA ALA A 31 0.70 16.72 -11.52
C ALA A 31 -0.64 16.32 -12.16
N THR A 32 -1.41 15.50 -11.46
CA THR A 32 -2.70 15.01 -11.99
C THR A 32 -3.68 16.17 -12.13
N ASP A 33 -4.14 16.43 -13.36
CA ASP A 33 -5.27 17.33 -13.64
C ASP A 33 -6.61 16.56 -13.58
N ALA A 34 -7.73 17.30 -13.60
CA ALA A 34 -9.12 16.82 -13.54
C ALA A 34 -9.55 15.74 -14.56
N LYS A 35 -8.64 15.28 -15.44
CA LYS A 35 -8.87 14.22 -16.43
C LYS A 35 -8.90 12.81 -15.81
N TYR A 36 -8.22 12.60 -14.69
CA TYR A 36 -8.17 11.31 -13.99
C TYR A 36 -8.67 11.52 -12.56
N GLU A 37 -9.91 11.11 -12.29
CA GLU A 37 -10.51 11.19 -10.96
C GLU A 37 -9.92 10.07 -10.08
N ASP A 38 -9.34 10.45 -8.95
CA ASP A 38 -8.84 9.52 -7.93
C ASP A 38 -9.88 9.43 -6.80
N LEU A 39 -10.49 8.25 -6.68
CA LEU A 39 -11.59 7.95 -5.75
C LEU A 39 -11.24 8.19 -4.29
N PHE A 40 -9.95 8.10 -3.93
CA PHE A 40 -9.48 8.17 -2.55
C PHE A 40 -8.80 9.52 -2.23
N THR A 41 -8.88 10.50 -3.14
CA THR A 41 -8.40 11.85 -2.88
C THR A 41 -9.25 12.57 -1.83
N LEU A 42 -8.58 13.15 -0.83
CA LEU A 42 -9.22 13.99 0.17
C LEU A 42 -9.60 15.36 -0.41
N THR A 43 -10.82 15.80 -0.12
CA THR A 43 -11.28 17.17 -0.35
C THR A 43 -10.59 18.16 0.59
N GLU A 44 -10.54 19.43 0.21
CA GLU A 44 -9.98 20.48 1.07
C GLU A 44 -10.70 20.61 2.42
N LYS A 45 -12.00 20.30 2.47
CA LYS A 45 -12.75 20.28 3.73
C LYS A 45 -12.30 19.13 4.62
N GLU A 46 -12.15 17.92 4.06
CA GLU A 46 -11.67 16.74 4.80
C GLU A 46 -10.24 16.98 5.32
N LYS A 47 -9.34 17.52 4.50
CA LYS A 47 -7.98 17.88 4.93
C LYS A 47 -7.96 18.82 6.13
N ARG A 48 -8.80 19.87 6.13
CA ARG A 48 -8.93 20.80 7.26
C ARG A 48 -9.46 20.13 8.52
N VAL A 49 -10.43 19.22 8.39
CA VAL A 49 -10.98 18.48 9.54
C VAL A 49 -9.91 17.56 10.14
N ILE A 50 -9.17 16.86 9.29
CA ILE A 50 -8.09 15.95 9.72
C ILE A 50 -7.01 16.69 10.52
N GLN A 51 -6.70 17.95 10.18
CA GLN A 51 -5.73 18.75 10.94
C GLN A 51 -6.08 18.95 12.43
N PHE A 52 -7.33 18.72 12.84
CA PHE A 52 -7.74 18.76 14.25
C PHE A 52 -7.55 17.44 15.00
N ILE A 53 -7.21 16.34 14.33
CA ILE A 53 -7.00 15.03 14.97
C ILE A 53 -6.00 15.10 16.13
N PRO A 54 -4.85 15.79 16.05
CA PRO A 54 -3.93 15.88 17.19
C PRO A 54 -4.57 16.47 18.44
N LEU A 55 -5.39 17.51 18.30
CA LEU A 55 -6.12 18.12 19.41
C LEU A 55 -7.20 17.16 19.96
N ALA A 56 -7.97 16.55 19.06
CA ALA A 56 -9.00 15.56 19.41
C ALA A 56 -8.43 14.28 20.04
N THR A 57 -7.14 13.99 19.86
CA THR A 57 -6.43 12.86 20.48
C THR A 57 -5.85 13.22 21.83
N LEU A 58 -5.15 14.35 21.94
CA LEU A 58 -4.43 14.72 23.17
C LEU A 58 -5.37 15.10 24.32
N LEU A 59 -6.51 15.74 24.02
CA LEU A 59 -7.44 16.17 25.06
C LEU A 59 -8.08 14.99 25.82
N PRO A 60 -8.69 13.97 25.16
CA PRO A 60 -9.21 12.80 25.87
C PRO A 60 -8.13 12.04 26.64
N ILE A 61 -6.92 11.90 26.10
CA ILE A 61 -5.81 11.24 26.80
C ILE A 61 -5.47 12.00 28.09
N ALA A 62 -5.35 13.33 28.03
CA ALA A 62 -5.11 14.16 29.22
C ALA A 62 -6.23 14.02 30.25
N VAL A 63 -7.50 13.97 29.81
CA VAL A 63 -8.66 13.72 30.68
C VAL A 63 -8.59 12.34 31.33
N SER A 64 -8.20 11.29 30.60
CA SER A 64 -8.01 9.94 31.15
C SER A 64 -6.93 9.90 32.22
N PHE A 65 -5.77 10.52 31.98
CA PHE A 65 -4.70 10.60 32.97
C PHE A 65 -5.13 11.38 34.23
N TYR A 66 -5.85 12.48 34.06
CA TYR A 66 -6.42 13.23 35.18
C TYR A 66 -7.44 12.39 35.97
N TYR A 67 -8.29 11.63 35.28
CA TYR A 67 -9.27 10.75 35.91
C TYR A 67 -8.61 9.63 36.71
N TRP A 68 -7.59 8.95 36.16
CA TRP A 68 -6.82 7.95 36.90
C TRP A 68 -6.12 8.54 38.12
N TRP A 69 -5.54 9.74 37.97
CA TRP A 69 -4.94 10.47 39.09
C TRP A 69 -5.98 10.74 40.19
N MET A 70 -7.17 11.22 39.83
CA MET A 70 -8.27 11.43 40.79
C MET A 70 -8.68 10.14 41.49
N GLN A 71 -8.88 9.05 40.74
CA GLN A 71 -9.24 7.74 41.30
C GLN A 71 -8.18 7.24 42.27
N TYR A 72 -6.91 7.30 41.87
CA TYR A 72 -5.81 6.85 42.72
C TYR A 72 -5.68 7.68 44.00
N HIS A 73 -5.78 9.02 43.90
CA HIS A 73 -5.74 9.91 45.07
C HIS A 73 -6.93 9.69 46.01
N TYR A 74 -8.15 9.56 45.47
CA TYR A 74 -9.35 9.28 46.25
C TYR A 74 -9.27 7.95 47.00
N LEU A 75 -8.73 6.91 46.34
CA LEU A 75 -8.52 5.60 46.94
C LEU A 75 -7.35 5.58 47.93
N SER A 76 -6.39 6.51 47.84
CA SER A 76 -5.18 6.56 48.67
C SER A 76 -5.26 7.51 49.86
N ALA A 77 -6.43 8.12 50.10
CA ALA A 77 -6.63 9.06 51.20
C ALA A 77 -6.36 8.40 52.58
N PRO A 78 -5.64 9.06 53.52
CA PRO A 78 -5.17 8.46 54.78
C PRO A 78 -6.28 7.93 55.70
N ASP A 79 -7.44 8.58 55.66
CA ASP A 79 -8.68 8.20 56.36
C ASP A 79 -9.26 6.86 55.87
N ARG A 80 -8.76 6.34 54.75
CA ARG A 80 -9.21 5.12 54.07
C ARG A 80 -8.09 4.10 53.92
N ALA A 81 -6.92 4.36 54.51
CA ALA A 81 -5.68 3.66 54.21
C ALA A 81 -5.55 2.27 54.86
N PRO A 82 -6.14 1.93 56.02
CA PRO A 82 -6.08 0.56 56.53
C PRO A 82 -7.50 -0.04 56.64
N LEU A 83 -7.86 -1.04 55.80
CA LEU A 83 -8.43 -2.34 56.23
C LEU A 83 -9.27 -3.17 55.23
N SER A 84 -9.61 -2.72 54.01
CA SER A 84 -10.37 -3.61 53.10
C SER A 84 -9.53 -4.11 51.92
N THR A 85 -9.47 -5.44 51.76
CA THR A 85 -8.94 -6.11 50.56
C THR A 85 -9.53 -5.53 49.27
N VAL A 86 -10.77 -5.03 49.35
CA VAL A 86 -11.49 -4.35 48.28
C VAL A 86 -10.79 -3.06 47.82
N LEU A 87 -10.37 -2.18 48.73
CA LEU A 87 -9.68 -0.93 48.36
C LEU A 87 -8.30 -1.21 47.75
N MET A 88 -7.58 -2.21 48.26
CA MET A 88 -6.31 -2.65 47.67
C MET A 88 -6.52 -3.21 46.26
N ALA A 89 -7.54 -4.04 46.06
CA ALA A 89 -7.90 -4.57 44.75
C ALA A 89 -8.30 -3.45 43.77
N GLN A 90 -9.04 -2.44 44.21
CA GLN A 90 -9.42 -1.29 43.39
C GLN A 90 -8.20 -0.45 42.96
N ARG A 91 -7.23 -0.21 43.85
CA ARG A 91 -5.97 0.47 43.48
C ARG A 91 -5.18 -0.36 42.45
N GLY A 92 -5.11 -1.67 42.66
CA GLY A 92 -4.49 -2.60 41.71
C GLY A 92 -5.18 -2.58 40.35
N TYR A 93 -6.51 -2.49 40.32
CA TYR A 93 -7.28 -2.37 39.08
C TYR A 93 -6.97 -1.06 38.34
N VAL A 94 -6.90 0.08 39.02
CA VAL A 94 -6.51 1.36 38.36
C VAL A 94 -5.12 1.26 37.74
N ILE A 95 -4.15 0.68 38.45
CA ILE A 95 -2.79 0.48 37.91
C ILE A 95 -2.82 -0.47 36.71
N LEU A 96 -3.58 -1.56 36.79
CA LEU A 96 -3.74 -2.51 35.68
C LEU A 96 -4.36 -1.83 34.46
N ASP A 97 -5.41 -1.04 34.66
CA ASP A 97 -6.07 -0.26 33.60
C ASP A 97 -5.09 0.74 32.95
N MET A 98 -4.24 1.40 33.74
CA MET A 98 -3.17 2.24 33.20
C MET A 98 -2.19 1.43 32.34
N ILE A 99 -1.72 0.27 32.83
CA ILE A 99 -0.77 -0.58 32.11
C ILE A 99 -1.36 -1.06 30.78
N THR A 100 -2.66 -1.37 30.73
CA THR A 100 -3.31 -1.83 29.49
C THR A 100 -3.58 -0.70 28.51
N ASN A 101 -3.92 0.51 28.97
CA ASN A 101 -4.32 1.63 28.10
C ASN A 101 -3.14 2.51 27.66
N VAL A 102 -2.08 2.65 28.45
CA VAL A 102 -0.93 3.52 28.11
C VAL A 102 -0.31 3.15 26.75
N PRO A 103 -0.07 1.87 26.39
CA PRO A 103 0.43 1.51 25.07
C PRO A 103 -0.48 1.99 23.92
N GLU A 104 -1.80 1.92 24.10
CA GLU A 104 -2.77 2.40 23.12
C GLU A 104 -2.70 3.93 22.98
N TYR A 105 -2.54 4.66 24.08
CA TYR A 105 -2.36 6.12 24.06
C TYR A 105 -1.06 6.52 23.38
N VAL A 106 0.04 5.80 23.62
CA VAL A 106 1.30 6.02 22.91
C VAL A 106 1.10 5.85 21.41
N LYS A 107 0.44 4.78 20.97
CA LYS A 107 0.10 4.57 19.55
C LYS A 107 -0.72 5.74 18.98
N LYS A 108 -1.79 6.15 19.66
CA LYS A 108 -2.65 7.26 19.23
C LYS A 108 -1.88 8.58 19.11
N ILE A 109 -0.94 8.84 20.03
CA ILE A 109 -0.06 10.02 19.96
C ILE A 109 0.88 9.94 18.75
N LEU A 110 1.45 8.76 18.46
CA LEU A 110 2.29 8.56 17.28
C LEU A 110 1.49 8.78 15.98
N ASP A 111 0.30 8.21 15.88
CA ASP A 111 -0.59 8.38 14.72
C ASP A 111 -1.02 9.85 14.56
N ALA A 112 -1.35 10.55 15.66
CA ALA A 112 -1.61 11.99 15.66
C ALA A 112 -0.38 12.82 15.26
N SER A 113 0.83 12.39 15.63
CA SER A 113 2.05 13.09 15.23
C SER A 113 2.31 12.98 13.73
N ALA A 114 1.90 11.87 13.10
CA ALA A 114 1.95 11.70 11.65
C ALA A 114 1.02 12.70 10.94
N VAL A 115 -0.17 12.97 11.50
CA VAL A 115 -1.05 14.04 11.00
C VAL A 115 -0.40 15.42 11.14
N ALA A 116 0.19 15.71 12.31
CA ALA A 116 0.74 17.04 12.60
C ALA A 116 2.01 17.36 11.79
N LYS A 117 2.85 16.36 11.51
CA LYS A 117 4.12 16.53 10.80
C LYS A 117 4.04 16.16 9.32
N GLY A 118 3.00 15.43 8.92
CA GLY A 118 2.81 14.95 7.57
C GLY A 118 2.50 16.08 6.59
N THR A 119 2.70 15.79 5.31
CA THR A 119 2.40 16.72 4.21
C THR A 119 1.42 16.07 3.24
N TRP A 120 0.48 16.84 2.72
CA TRP A 120 -0.39 16.34 1.65
C TRP A 120 0.42 16.23 0.37
N ARG A 121 0.60 15.01 -0.12
CA ARG A 121 1.45 14.75 -1.29
C ARG A 121 0.67 14.92 -2.60
N PRO A 122 1.30 15.49 -3.64
CA PRO A 122 0.64 15.69 -4.93
C PRO A 122 0.51 14.36 -5.66
N ARG A 123 -0.66 14.09 -6.26
CA ARG A 123 -0.86 12.97 -7.17
C ARG A 123 -0.12 13.24 -8.49
N LEU A 124 0.72 12.32 -8.95
CA LEU A 124 1.53 12.49 -10.15
C LEU A 124 1.15 11.49 -11.25
N ARG A 125 1.49 11.82 -12.50
CA ARG A 125 1.29 10.95 -13.66
C ARG A 125 2.53 10.94 -14.55
N LEU A 126 2.95 9.74 -14.94
CA LEU A 126 4.00 9.55 -15.94
C LEU A 126 3.40 9.65 -17.33
N VAL A 127 3.97 10.44 -18.21
CA VAL A 127 3.47 10.67 -19.57
C VAL A 127 4.57 10.36 -20.60
N GLY A 128 4.17 10.05 -21.83
CA GLY A 128 5.08 9.73 -22.92
C GLY A 128 5.58 8.29 -22.88
N ASN A 129 6.46 7.94 -23.83
CA ASN A 129 6.95 6.56 -23.99
C ASN A 129 8.36 6.35 -23.43
N ASN A 130 9.05 7.40 -23.00
CA ASN A 130 10.28 7.24 -22.23
C ASN A 130 9.91 6.91 -20.80
N VAL A 131 9.98 5.63 -20.44
CA VAL A 131 9.57 5.10 -19.13
C VAL A 131 10.56 4.03 -18.67
N PRO A 132 10.69 3.77 -17.35
CA PRO A 132 11.57 2.71 -16.88
C PRO A 132 11.05 1.33 -17.27
N SER A 133 11.94 0.33 -17.29
CA SER A 133 11.49 -1.05 -17.42
C SER A 133 10.84 -1.53 -16.12
N VAL A 134 9.78 -2.35 -16.22
CA VAL A 134 9.03 -2.90 -15.08
C VAL A 134 8.75 -4.39 -15.31
N ASP A 135 8.99 -5.20 -14.27
CA ASP A 135 8.53 -6.59 -14.23
C ASP A 135 7.21 -6.68 -13.46
N ILE A 136 6.13 -7.16 -14.09
CA ILE A 136 4.84 -7.37 -13.44
C ILE A 136 4.73 -8.85 -13.06
N ALA A 137 4.72 -9.13 -11.76
CA ALA A 137 4.52 -10.44 -11.20
C ALA A 137 3.03 -10.66 -10.91
N ILE A 138 2.43 -11.66 -11.55
CA ILE A 138 1.08 -12.14 -11.23
C ILE A 138 1.26 -13.46 -10.48
N VAL A 139 1.01 -13.45 -9.17
CA VAL A 139 1.19 -14.63 -8.32
C VAL A 139 -0.15 -15.32 -8.10
N CYS A 140 -0.17 -16.63 -8.32
CA CYS A 140 -1.36 -17.46 -8.16
C CYS A 140 -1.03 -18.77 -7.42
N CYS A 141 -2.01 -19.31 -6.70
CA CYS A 141 -2.02 -20.61 -6.05
C CYS A 141 -3.46 -21.15 -6.00
N ASN A 142 -3.80 -22.06 -6.92
CA ASN A 142 -5.09 -22.76 -6.98
C ASN A 142 -6.34 -21.91 -7.27
N GLU A 143 -6.21 -20.66 -7.70
CA GLU A 143 -7.34 -19.86 -8.19
C GLU A 143 -7.83 -20.39 -9.55
N ASP A 144 -9.08 -20.05 -9.86
CA ASP A 144 -9.72 -20.44 -11.11
C ASP A 144 -8.99 -19.85 -12.32
N LEU A 145 -8.88 -20.66 -13.38
CA LEU A 145 -8.20 -20.25 -14.61
C LEU A 145 -8.76 -18.95 -15.19
N SER A 146 -10.09 -18.76 -15.16
CA SER A 146 -10.72 -17.54 -15.68
C SER A 146 -10.26 -16.30 -14.92
N VAL A 147 -10.21 -16.38 -13.58
CA VAL A 147 -9.79 -15.28 -12.71
C VAL A 147 -8.35 -14.89 -13.02
N ILE A 148 -7.45 -15.88 -13.07
CA ILE A 148 -6.03 -15.66 -13.42
C ILE A 148 -5.93 -15.00 -14.81
N LEU A 149 -6.59 -15.55 -15.83
CA LEU A 149 -6.48 -15.05 -17.20
C LEU A 149 -7.08 -13.66 -17.38
N ASP A 150 -8.10 -13.27 -16.62
CA ASP A 150 -8.64 -11.91 -16.66
C ASP A 150 -7.63 -10.89 -16.14
N THR A 151 -6.93 -11.22 -15.06
CA THR A 151 -5.82 -10.41 -14.55
C THR A 151 -4.64 -10.36 -15.52
N VAL A 152 -4.28 -11.48 -16.16
CA VAL A 152 -3.23 -11.50 -17.21
C VAL A 152 -3.61 -10.61 -18.39
N ARG A 153 -4.86 -10.67 -18.87
CA ARG A 153 -5.35 -9.82 -19.97
C ARG A 153 -5.31 -8.33 -19.60
N ALA A 154 -5.68 -7.99 -18.38
CA ALA A 154 -5.60 -6.62 -17.91
C ALA A 154 -4.14 -6.14 -17.81
N ALA A 155 -3.23 -6.97 -17.29
CA ALA A 155 -1.80 -6.67 -17.27
C ALA A 155 -1.23 -6.46 -18.69
N LEU A 156 -1.62 -7.30 -19.66
CA LEU A 156 -1.26 -7.16 -21.08
C LEU A 156 -1.75 -5.85 -21.71
N ASN A 157 -2.89 -5.33 -21.22
CA ASN A 157 -3.50 -4.08 -21.71
C ASN A 157 -3.02 -2.84 -20.93
N THR A 158 -2.04 -2.98 -20.05
CA THR A 158 -1.45 -1.83 -19.33
C THR A 158 -0.87 -0.84 -20.34
N ASP A 159 -1.11 0.46 -20.11
CA ASP A 159 -0.51 1.54 -20.89
C ASP A 159 0.98 1.66 -20.56
N TRP A 160 1.78 0.81 -21.17
CA TRP A 160 3.23 0.79 -21.09
C TRP A 160 3.83 0.30 -22.42
N PRO A 161 4.96 0.85 -22.90
CA PRO A 161 5.65 0.32 -24.07
C PRO A 161 6.02 -1.16 -23.87
N SER A 162 5.76 -2.00 -24.87
CA SER A 162 5.95 -3.45 -24.78
C SER A 162 7.41 -3.83 -24.51
N ASP A 163 8.39 -3.07 -25.03
CA ASP A 163 9.83 -3.26 -24.77
C ASP A 163 10.26 -2.87 -23.35
N ARG A 164 9.35 -2.26 -22.56
CA ARG A 164 9.59 -1.77 -21.20
C ARG A 164 8.77 -2.51 -20.14
N VAL A 165 7.96 -3.48 -20.51
CA VAL A 165 7.21 -4.29 -19.55
C VAL A 165 7.42 -5.78 -19.84
N ARG A 166 7.57 -6.56 -18.78
CA ARG A 166 7.48 -8.02 -18.83
C ARG A 166 6.42 -8.48 -17.87
N ILE A 167 5.63 -9.47 -18.27
CA ILE A 167 4.55 -10.01 -17.44
C ILE A 167 4.92 -11.45 -17.09
N ILE A 168 5.00 -11.75 -15.79
CA ILE A 168 5.43 -13.04 -15.26
C ILE A 168 4.27 -13.62 -14.47
N VAL A 169 3.64 -14.66 -15.04
CA VAL A 169 2.66 -15.48 -14.31
C VAL A 169 3.41 -16.54 -13.53
N SER A 170 3.34 -16.45 -12.20
CA SER A 170 4.05 -17.36 -11.29
C SER A 170 3.06 -18.21 -10.51
N ASP A 171 2.92 -19.46 -10.92
CA ASP A 171 1.94 -20.42 -10.39
C ASP A 171 2.57 -21.33 -9.34
N ASP A 172 2.23 -21.10 -8.06
CA ASP A 172 2.66 -21.90 -6.92
C ASP A 172 1.96 -23.28 -6.87
N GLY A 173 0.84 -23.43 -7.58
CA GLY A 173 0.09 -24.68 -7.73
C GLY A 173 0.56 -25.56 -8.90
N ALA A 174 1.40 -25.03 -9.79
CA ALA A 174 1.91 -25.70 -11.00
C ALA A 174 0.80 -26.36 -11.85
N GLN A 175 -0.34 -25.67 -11.99
CA GLN A 175 -1.51 -26.18 -12.67
C GLN A 175 -1.30 -26.21 -14.19
N LYS A 176 -1.44 -27.39 -14.80
CA LYS A 176 -1.35 -27.58 -16.26
C LYS A 176 -2.38 -26.75 -17.04
N SER A 177 -3.52 -26.42 -16.43
CA SER A 177 -4.53 -25.52 -17.00
C SER A 177 -3.99 -24.10 -17.15
N VAL A 178 -3.32 -23.56 -16.13
CA VAL A 178 -2.73 -22.22 -16.12
C VAL A 178 -1.60 -22.13 -17.14
N ALA A 179 -0.66 -23.09 -17.13
CA ALA A 179 0.43 -23.14 -18.12
C ALA A 179 -0.09 -23.10 -19.57
N ARG A 180 -1.11 -23.93 -19.89
CA ARG A 180 -1.74 -23.96 -21.21
C ARG A 180 -2.51 -22.67 -21.53
N GLY A 181 -3.17 -22.07 -20.55
CA GLY A 181 -3.88 -20.80 -20.70
C GLY A 181 -2.93 -19.65 -21.04
N VAL A 182 -1.81 -19.55 -20.32
CA VAL A 182 -0.77 -18.56 -20.58
C VAL A 182 -0.12 -18.80 -21.94
N GLN A 183 0.17 -20.06 -22.30
CA GLN A 183 0.70 -20.41 -23.62
C GLN A 183 -0.21 -19.92 -24.77
N ARG A 184 -1.53 -20.13 -24.65
CA ARG A 184 -2.49 -19.64 -25.66
C ARG A 184 -2.48 -18.11 -25.77
N LEU A 185 -2.31 -17.39 -24.66
CA LEU A 185 -2.15 -15.93 -24.68
C LEU A 185 -0.82 -15.52 -25.32
N GLN A 186 0.28 -16.24 -25.09
CA GLN A 186 1.55 -15.99 -25.77
C GLN A 186 1.42 -16.17 -27.30
N GLU A 187 0.69 -17.19 -27.75
CA GLU A 187 0.40 -17.43 -29.17
C GLU A 187 -0.49 -16.32 -29.76
N GLN A 188 -1.48 -15.83 -29.00
CA GLN A 188 -2.35 -14.73 -29.41
C GLN A 188 -1.63 -13.38 -29.44
N TYR A 189 -0.65 -13.16 -28.55
CA TYR A 189 0.09 -11.92 -28.39
C TYR A 189 1.62 -12.17 -28.41
N PRO A 190 2.21 -12.51 -29.57
CA PRO A 190 3.61 -12.97 -29.65
C PRO A 190 4.66 -11.94 -29.20
N ASN A 191 4.33 -10.64 -29.21
CA ASN A 191 5.23 -9.55 -28.81
C ASN A 191 4.98 -9.02 -27.39
N SER A 192 4.21 -9.74 -26.57
CA SER A 192 3.76 -9.26 -25.26
C SER A 192 4.75 -9.42 -24.11
N HIS A 193 5.88 -10.08 -24.32
CA HIS A 193 6.84 -10.43 -23.26
C HIS A 193 6.16 -11.06 -22.03
N LEU A 194 5.19 -11.94 -22.30
CA LEU A 194 4.48 -12.75 -21.32
C LEU A 194 5.27 -14.03 -21.04
N PHE A 195 5.47 -14.35 -19.77
CA PHE A 195 6.19 -15.51 -19.29
C PHE A 195 5.36 -16.30 -18.30
N TYR A 196 5.53 -17.62 -18.31
CA TYR A 196 5.00 -18.51 -17.29
C TYR A 196 6.15 -19.14 -16.52
N THR A 197 6.00 -19.22 -15.21
CA THR A 197 6.90 -19.96 -14.34
C THR A 197 6.11 -20.63 -13.22
N ALA A 198 6.67 -21.72 -12.71
CA ALA A 198 6.16 -22.41 -11.54
C ALA A 198 7.36 -22.91 -10.75
N ARG A 199 7.20 -23.05 -9.43
CA ARG A 199 8.27 -23.51 -8.54
C ARG A 199 7.87 -24.78 -7.82
N GLN A 200 8.86 -25.49 -7.30
CA GLN A 200 8.62 -26.54 -6.32
C GLN A 200 8.55 -25.92 -4.93
N ARG A 201 7.42 -26.13 -4.24
CA ARG A 201 7.21 -25.62 -2.88
C ARG A 201 8.13 -26.35 -1.91
N THR A 202 8.83 -25.60 -1.08
CA THR A 202 9.63 -26.14 0.02
C THR A 202 9.09 -25.61 1.35
N PRO A 203 9.24 -26.35 2.47
CA PRO A 203 8.80 -25.87 3.79
C PRO A 203 9.44 -24.55 4.22
N ALA A 204 10.67 -24.28 3.76
CA ALA A 204 11.43 -23.07 4.11
C ALA A 204 10.98 -21.81 3.35
N ASN A 205 10.35 -21.96 2.18
CA ASN A 205 9.89 -20.86 1.32
C ASN A 205 8.39 -21.02 1.02
N SER A 206 7.56 -21.16 2.05
CA SER A 206 6.13 -21.38 1.87
C SER A 206 5.38 -20.10 1.48
N HIS A 207 4.22 -20.29 0.85
CA HIS A 207 3.24 -19.24 0.53
C HIS A 207 3.72 -18.16 -0.47
N LYS A 208 3.02 -17.02 -0.48
CA LYS A 208 3.14 -15.95 -1.47
C LYS A 208 4.53 -15.31 -1.50
N ALA A 209 5.15 -15.07 -0.34
CA ALA A 209 6.53 -14.57 -0.23
C ALA A 209 7.54 -15.41 -1.00
N GLY A 210 7.47 -16.73 -0.83
CA GLY A 210 8.36 -17.64 -1.54
C GLY A 210 8.13 -17.62 -3.06
N ASN A 211 6.88 -17.47 -3.50
CA ASN A 211 6.55 -17.35 -4.92
C ASN A 211 7.10 -16.04 -5.51
N LEU A 212 6.95 -14.93 -4.79
CA LEU A 212 7.54 -13.64 -5.17
C LEU A 212 9.07 -13.70 -5.25
N ASN A 213 9.74 -14.36 -4.31
CA ASN A 213 11.19 -14.56 -4.36
C ASN A 213 11.62 -15.42 -5.55
N HIS A 214 10.84 -16.44 -5.91
CA HIS A 214 11.07 -17.19 -7.15
C HIS A 214 10.95 -16.31 -8.40
N VAL A 215 10.00 -15.37 -8.41
CA VAL A 215 9.91 -14.37 -9.50
C VAL A 215 11.14 -13.48 -9.55
N LEU A 216 11.70 -13.05 -8.41
CA LEU A 216 12.94 -12.27 -8.37
C LEU A 216 14.10 -13.03 -9.03
N GLU A 217 14.27 -14.32 -8.69
CA GLU A 217 15.30 -15.17 -9.31
C GLU A 217 15.05 -15.42 -10.80
N TYR A 218 13.80 -15.71 -11.18
CA TYR A 218 13.42 -15.98 -12.55
C TYR A 218 13.69 -14.78 -13.46
N THR A 219 13.24 -13.60 -13.04
CA THR A 219 13.42 -12.34 -13.79
C THR A 219 14.88 -11.90 -13.90
N ALA A 220 15.73 -12.27 -12.94
CA ALA A 220 17.17 -12.02 -13.03
C ALA A 220 17.87 -12.87 -14.11
N ARG A 221 17.31 -14.04 -14.45
CA ARG A 221 17.83 -14.96 -15.49
C ARG A 221 17.30 -14.65 -16.89
N LEU A 222 16.28 -13.81 -17.01
CA LEU A 222 15.73 -13.42 -18.30
C LEU A 222 16.72 -12.54 -19.09
N PRO A 223 16.67 -12.57 -20.44
CA PRO A 223 17.46 -11.67 -21.27
C PRO A 223 17.25 -10.20 -20.87
N GLY A 224 18.35 -9.43 -20.81
CA GLY A 224 18.34 -8.05 -20.33
C GLY A 224 18.39 -7.90 -18.81
N GLY A 225 18.42 -8.99 -18.05
CA GLY A 225 18.48 -8.99 -16.59
C GLY A 225 17.17 -8.55 -15.93
N GLN A 226 17.22 -8.23 -14.64
CA GLN A 226 16.05 -7.75 -13.89
C GLN A 226 15.73 -6.29 -14.19
N ALA A 227 14.44 -5.94 -14.27
CA ALA A 227 14.01 -4.55 -14.39
C ALA A 227 14.28 -3.76 -13.09
N PRO A 228 14.51 -2.43 -13.12
CA PRO A 228 14.75 -1.64 -11.91
C PRO A 228 13.56 -1.62 -10.94
N PHE A 229 12.35 -1.86 -11.44
CA PHE A 229 11.12 -1.93 -10.67
C PHE A 229 10.42 -3.27 -10.88
N ILE A 230 9.78 -3.76 -9.83
CA ILE A 230 8.89 -4.92 -9.85
C ILE A 230 7.53 -4.51 -9.32
N ALA A 231 6.46 -4.97 -9.95
CA ALA A 231 5.10 -4.76 -9.51
C ALA A 231 4.44 -6.10 -9.22
N GLY A 232 3.57 -6.15 -8.22
CA GLY A 232 2.90 -7.38 -7.81
C GLY A 232 1.39 -7.28 -7.98
N LEU A 233 0.81 -8.33 -8.55
CA LEU A 233 -0.63 -8.53 -8.70
C LEU A 233 -1.01 -9.91 -8.16
N ASP A 234 -2.09 -9.94 -7.40
CA ASP A 234 -2.76 -11.13 -6.93
C ASP A 234 -3.64 -11.62 -8.07
N ALA A 235 -3.91 -12.92 -8.13
CA ALA A 235 -4.63 -13.52 -9.25
C ALA A 235 -6.01 -12.89 -9.53
N ASP A 236 -6.67 -12.36 -8.50
CA ASP A 236 -8.01 -11.76 -8.52
C ASP A 236 -8.01 -10.22 -8.57
N MET A 237 -6.83 -9.59 -8.66
CA MET A 237 -6.68 -8.14 -8.64
C MET A 237 -6.38 -7.60 -10.04
N ILE A 238 -7.45 -7.19 -10.74
CA ILE A 238 -7.41 -6.70 -12.11
C ILE A 238 -6.88 -5.24 -12.14
N PRO A 239 -5.67 -4.98 -12.69
CA PRO A 239 -5.12 -3.63 -12.72
C PRO A 239 -5.87 -2.71 -13.69
N ALA A 240 -6.04 -1.44 -13.30
CA ALA A 240 -6.47 -0.40 -14.23
C ALA A 240 -5.38 -0.14 -15.30
N ARG A 241 -5.79 0.13 -16.55
CA ARG A 241 -4.87 0.35 -17.68
C ARG A 241 -3.75 1.38 -17.39
N HIS A 242 -4.04 2.43 -16.62
CA HIS A 242 -3.11 3.51 -16.32
C HIS A 242 -2.49 3.42 -14.91
N TRP A 243 -2.58 2.27 -14.26
CA TRP A 243 -2.11 2.06 -12.88
C TRP A 243 -0.61 2.32 -12.71
N LEU A 244 0.26 1.75 -13.57
CA LEU A 244 1.71 2.06 -13.53
C LEU A 244 2.01 3.55 -13.79
N ARG A 245 1.20 4.21 -14.63
CA ARG A 245 1.33 5.65 -14.89
C ARG A 245 1.03 6.50 -13.67
N ALA A 246 0.19 6.01 -12.75
CA ALA A 246 -0.08 6.64 -11.45
C ALA A 246 1.10 6.48 -10.49
N GLN A 247 1.68 5.28 -10.46
CA GLN A 247 2.57 4.88 -9.37
C GLN A 247 4.03 5.24 -9.59
N LEU A 248 4.56 4.95 -10.78
CA LEU A 248 6.00 5.09 -11.06
C LEU A 248 6.55 6.51 -10.88
N PRO A 249 5.83 7.62 -11.17
CA PRO A 249 6.31 8.97 -10.90
C PRO A 249 6.81 9.19 -9.47
N HIS A 250 6.13 8.62 -8.49
CA HIS A 250 6.46 8.80 -7.07
C HIS A 250 7.79 8.10 -6.72
N LEU A 251 8.06 6.94 -7.33
CA LEU A 251 9.35 6.25 -7.21
C LEU A 251 10.46 6.98 -7.99
N LEU A 252 10.14 7.58 -9.12
CA LEU A 252 11.13 8.27 -9.94
C LEU A 252 11.54 9.63 -9.33
N GLY A 253 10.63 10.29 -8.63
CA GLY A 253 10.84 11.62 -8.05
C GLY A 253 11.68 11.64 -6.77
N ASP A 254 11.75 10.53 -6.03
CA ASP A 254 12.49 10.46 -4.77
C ASP A 254 13.23 9.11 -4.61
N PRO A 255 14.58 9.11 -4.53
CA PRO A 255 15.39 7.91 -4.28
C PRO A 255 15.06 7.18 -2.96
N LYS A 256 14.52 7.86 -1.95
CA LYS A 256 14.10 7.25 -0.67
C LYS A 256 12.81 6.46 -0.80
N MET A 257 12.00 6.71 -1.84
CA MET A 257 10.80 5.93 -2.11
C MET A 257 11.19 4.51 -2.50
N ALA A 258 10.81 3.57 -1.64
CA ALA A 258 11.03 2.15 -1.85
C ALA A 258 9.87 1.51 -2.59
N PHE A 259 8.64 1.91 -2.27
CA PHE A 259 7.45 1.30 -2.86
C PHE A 259 6.25 2.23 -2.91
N THR A 260 5.32 1.90 -3.78
CA THR A 260 4.00 2.50 -3.87
C THR A 260 2.92 1.45 -3.74
N CYS A 261 1.79 1.84 -3.17
CA CYS A 261 0.64 0.96 -3.02
C CYS A 261 -0.63 1.69 -3.42
N PRO A 262 -1.47 1.12 -4.30
CA PRO A 262 -2.77 1.66 -4.60
C PRO A 262 -3.77 1.20 -3.53
N PRO A 263 -4.86 1.95 -3.33
CA PRO A 263 -6.00 1.46 -2.58
C PRO A 263 -6.64 0.27 -3.30
N SER A 264 -7.13 -0.71 -2.54
CA SER A 264 -7.87 -1.85 -3.10
C SER A 264 -9.33 -1.49 -3.31
N CYS A 265 -9.92 -1.96 -4.40
CA CYS A 265 -11.33 -1.80 -4.71
C CYS A 265 -11.91 -3.14 -5.15
N PHE A 266 -13.04 -3.52 -4.57
CA PHE A 266 -13.64 -4.84 -4.75
C PHE A 266 -14.93 -4.73 -5.55
N TYR A 267 -14.98 -5.39 -6.71
CA TYR A 267 -16.13 -5.34 -7.62
C TYR A 267 -17.38 -6.07 -7.09
N ASN A 268 -17.22 -6.88 -6.04
CA ASN A 268 -18.29 -7.66 -5.41
C ASN A 268 -18.80 -7.05 -4.08
N VAL A 269 -18.35 -5.85 -3.72
CA VAL A 269 -18.81 -5.13 -2.52
C VAL A 269 -19.83 -4.06 -2.93
N PRO A 270 -21.01 -3.97 -2.28
CA PRO A 270 -22.01 -2.97 -2.60
C PRO A 270 -21.52 -1.55 -2.26
N MET A 271 -22.09 -0.54 -2.93
CA MET A 271 -21.73 0.86 -2.72
C MET A 271 -22.11 1.37 -1.31
N ASP A 272 -23.18 0.81 -0.74
CA ASP A 272 -23.71 1.10 0.59
C ASP A 272 -23.32 0.02 1.60
N ASP A 273 -22.05 -0.38 1.57
CA ASP A 273 -21.46 -1.41 2.43
C ASP A 273 -21.53 -1.04 3.93
N PRO A 274 -22.49 -1.61 4.70
CA PRO A 274 -22.68 -1.26 6.10
C PRO A 274 -21.64 -1.92 7.01
N LEU A 275 -20.89 -2.89 6.48
CA LEU A 275 -19.88 -3.66 7.21
C LEU A 275 -18.46 -3.14 6.98
N SER A 276 -18.30 -2.10 6.16
CA SER A 276 -17.00 -1.49 5.81
C SER A 276 -16.00 -2.49 5.19
N GLN A 277 -16.49 -3.53 4.49
CA GLN A 277 -15.71 -4.49 3.72
C GLN A 277 -14.93 -3.87 2.55
N SER A 278 -15.41 -2.73 2.02
CA SER A 278 -14.76 -1.95 0.96
C SER A 278 -13.43 -1.33 1.40
N LEU A 279 -13.14 -1.31 2.70
CA LEU A 279 -11.99 -0.64 3.30
C LEU A 279 -11.88 0.85 2.90
N PHE A 280 -13.01 1.47 2.53
CA PHE A 280 -13.02 2.85 2.05
C PHE A 280 -12.46 3.84 3.07
N VAL A 281 -12.88 3.73 4.34
CA VAL A 281 -12.39 4.59 5.42
C VAL A 281 -10.89 4.39 5.65
N PHE A 282 -10.44 3.13 5.64
CA PHE A 282 -9.04 2.76 5.81
C PHE A 282 -8.17 3.39 4.71
N HIS A 283 -8.51 3.19 3.44
CA HIS A 283 -7.72 3.73 2.33
C HIS A 283 -7.82 5.26 2.18
N LYS A 284 -9.03 5.82 2.28
CA LYS A 284 -9.24 7.26 2.05
C LYS A 284 -8.68 8.12 3.17
N PHE A 285 -8.83 7.71 4.42
CA PHE A 285 -8.45 8.55 5.57
C PHE A 285 -7.20 8.04 6.27
N GLU A 286 -7.20 6.80 6.76
CA GLU A 286 -6.11 6.30 7.62
C GLU A 286 -4.79 6.17 6.85
N GLU A 287 -4.81 5.52 5.69
CA GLU A 287 -3.62 5.35 4.86
C GLU A 287 -3.16 6.66 4.23
N THR A 288 -4.08 7.57 3.89
CA THR A 288 -3.69 8.88 3.34
C THR A 288 -2.99 9.75 4.39
N ILE A 289 -3.38 9.64 5.67
CA ILE A 289 -2.66 10.27 6.77
C ILE A 289 -1.24 9.70 6.90
N LYS A 290 -1.11 8.37 6.87
CA LYS A 290 0.20 7.70 6.94
C LYS A 290 1.08 8.01 5.74
N ASP A 291 0.48 8.12 4.54
CA ASP A 291 1.17 8.55 3.33
C ASP A 291 1.79 9.94 3.50
N GLY A 292 1.08 10.88 4.13
CA GLY A 292 1.63 12.20 4.39
C GLY A 292 2.91 12.19 5.25
N ALA A 293 3.08 11.17 6.08
CA ALA A 293 4.29 10.90 6.86
C ALA A 293 5.27 9.92 6.18
N GLY A 294 4.96 9.41 4.98
CA GLY A 294 5.80 8.50 4.21
C GLY A 294 5.83 7.06 4.69
N ILE A 295 4.80 6.65 5.42
CA ILE A 295 4.72 5.35 6.10
C ILE A 295 3.39 4.62 5.82
N ALA A 296 2.78 4.89 4.67
CA ALA A 296 1.65 4.12 4.16
C ALA A 296 2.01 2.62 4.09
N TRP A 297 1.06 1.77 4.43
CA TRP A 297 1.24 0.33 4.44
C TRP A 297 1.14 -0.26 3.04
N CYS A 298 1.89 -1.35 2.85
CA CYS A 298 1.70 -2.22 1.70
C CYS A 298 0.63 -3.25 2.04
N THR A 299 -0.61 -2.96 1.65
CA THR A 299 -1.76 -3.83 1.93
C THR A 299 -2.26 -4.48 0.65
N GLY A 300 -1.85 -5.72 0.42
CA GLY A 300 -2.35 -6.57 -0.65
C GLY A 300 -1.58 -6.43 -1.95
N SER A 301 -2.26 -5.89 -2.96
CA SER A 301 -1.89 -6.07 -4.36
C SER A 301 -1.76 -4.75 -5.11
N GLY A 302 -1.24 -4.82 -6.34
CA GLY A 302 -1.03 -3.65 -7.17
C GLY A 302 0.08 -2.74 -6.67
N TRP A 303 0.98 -3.21 -5.81
CA TRP A 303 2.15 -2.43 -5.40
C TRP A 303 3.19 -2.36 -6.52
N VAL A 304 4.03 -1.33 -6.48
CA VAL A 304 5.28 -1.25 -7.27
C VAL A 304 6.42 -0.99 -6.30
N MET A 305 7.49 -1.78 -6.42
CA MET A 305 8.67 -1.73 -5.56
C MET A 305 9.93 -1.49 -6.37
N ARG A 306 10.83 -0.68 -5.81
CA ARG A 306 12.20 -0.53 -6.31
C ARG A 306 12.99 -1.78 -5.95
N ARG A 307 13.60 -2.43 -6.94
CA ARG A 307 14.37 -3.67 -6.70
C ARG A 307 15.56 -3.47 -5.78
N THR A 308 16.24 -2.33 -5.87
CA THR A 308 17.37 -2.03 -4.98
C THR A 308 16.93 -1.91 -3.52
N ALA A 309 15.73 -1.38 -3.26
CA ALA A 309 15.18 -1.32 -1.91
C ALA A 309 14.81 -2.71 -1.40
N LEU A 310 14.18 -3.56 -2.23
CA LEU A 310 13.92 -4.96 -1.88
C LEU A 310 15.21 -5.74 -1.57
N ALA A 311 16.31 -5.48 -2.29
CA ALA A 311 17.58 -6.13 -2.04
C ALA A 311 18.17 -5.77 -0.66
N GLU A 312 17.90 -4.58 -0.11
CA GLU A 312 18.38 -4.15 1.22
C GLU A 312 17.80 -4.96 2.38
N ILE A 313 16.65 -5.59 2.16
CA ILE A 313 15.99 -6.47 3.12
C ILE A 313 16.10 -7.95 2.75
N GLY A 314 16.85 -8.28 1.68
CA GLY A 314 17.08 -9.66 1.24
C GLY A 314 15.95 -10.27 0.42
N GLY A 315 15.06 -9.46 -0.17
CA GLY A 315 13.88 -9.92 -0.92
C GLY A 315 12.59 -9.89 -0.09
N PHE A 316 11.59 -10.66 -0.49
CA PHE A 316 10.32 -10.74 0.22
C PHE A 316 10.46 -11.63 1.48
N PRO A 317 10.04 -11.16 2.66
CA PRO A 317 10.22 -11.89 3.91
C PRO A 317 9.27 -13.08 4.00
N SER A 318 9.80 -14.29 4.09
CA SER A 318 9.01 -15.54 4.16
C SER A 318 8.56 -15.93 5.56
N GLN A 319 8.96 -15.20 6.61
CA GLN A 319 8.62 -15.53 7.99
C GLN A 319 7.20 -15.09 8.40
N SER A 320 6.49 -14.32 7.56
CA SER A 320 5.14 -13.82 7.83
C SER A 320 4.14 -14.34 6.80
N LEU A 321 2.91 -14.60 7.26
CA LEU A 321 1.76 -14.83 6.36
C LEU A 321 1.30 -13.54 5.67
N THR A 322 1.63 -12.38 6.23
CA THR A 322 1.41 -11.05 5.66
C THR A 322 2.74 -10.49 5.18
N GLU A 323 3.26 -11.07 4.08
CA GLU A 323 4.60 -10.77 3.59
C GLU A 323 4.74 -9.34 3.08
N ASP A 324 3.66 -8.78 2.53
CA ASP A 324 3.53 -7.43 2.01
C ASP A 324 3.70 -6.38 3.12
N VAL A 325 2.96 -6.53 4.22
CA VAL A 325 3.02 -5.65 5.39
C VAL A 325 4.39 -5.74 6.06
N LEU A 326 4.93 -6.96 6.23
CA LEU A 326 6.26 -7.14 6.80
C LEU A 326 7.34 -6.54 5.89
N CYS A 327 7.24 -6.75 4.57
CA CYS A 327 8.15 -6.16 3.59
C CYS A 327 8.15 -4.64 3.70
N GLY A 328 6.96 -4.01 3.68
CA GLY A 328 6.82 -2.57 3.83
C GLY A 328 7.43 -2.04 5.13
N ASN A 329 7.16 -2.72 6.25
CA ASN A 329 7.70 -2.33 7.56
C ASN A 329 9.23 -2.48 7.65
N LEU A 330 9.81 -3.52 7.06
CA LEU A 330 11.27 -3.69 7.02
C LEU A 330 11.94 -2.59 6.20
N LEU A 331 11.34 -2.20 5.06
CA LEU A 331 11.82 -1.10 4.23
C LEU A 331 11.74 0.24 4.98
N ILE A 332 10.60 0.53 5.60
CA ILE A 332 10.42 1.73 6.41
C ILE A 332 11.42 1.74 7.58
N GLY A 333 11.65 0.60 8.23
CA GLY A 333 12.67 0.42 9.28
C GLY A 333 14.10 0.67 8.82
N LYS A 334 14.39 0.57 7.51
CA LYS A 334 15.67 0.96 6.89
C LYS A 334 15.75 2.44 6.53
N GLY A 335 14.75 3.25 6.91
CA GLY A 335 14.67 4.68 6.59
C GLY A 335 14.16 4.97 5.18
N ARG A 336 13.55 3.97 4.52
CA ARG A 336 12.85 4.16 3.24
C ARG A 336 11.46 4.75 3.47
N GLN A 337 10.88 5.31 2.41
CA GLN A 337 9.53 5.83 2.42
C GLN A 337 8.63 5.03 1.47
N SER A 338 7.33 5.07 1.76
CA SER A 338 6.27 4.56 0.91
C SER A 338 5.37 5.67 0.41
N TYR A 339 4.60 5.38 -0.63
CA TYR A 339 3.61 6.29 -1.19
C TYR A 339 2.28 5.55 -1.45
N LEU A 340 1.17 6.04 -0.88
CA LEU A 340 -0.17 5.57 -1.24
C LEU A 340 -0.61 6.26 -2.53
N CYS A 341 -0.87 5.55 -3.62
CA CYS A 341 -1.13 6.12 -4.95
C CYS A 341 -2.60 6.41 -5.24
#